data_AF-W9B0N0-F1
#
_entry.id   AF-W9B0N0-F1
#
_cell.length_a   1.000
_cell.length_b   1.000
_cell.length_c   1.000
_cell.angle_alpha   90.00
_cell.angle_beta   90.00
_cell.angle_gamma   90.00
#
_symmetry.space_group_name_H-M   'P 1'
#
loop_
_entity.id
_entity.type
_entity.pdbx_description
1 polymer ?
#
loop_
_entity_poly.entity_id
_entity_poly.type
_entity_poly.pdbx_seq_one_letter_code
_entity_poly.pdbx_strand_id
1 'polypeptide(L)'
;MPELSTACQAFRGTVAAKVVICKPGDPEAKGLVERFHDYLERAFLPGRVFTSPTDFNAQLGEWLVIANHRQHRVLGCRPADRIEADKAAMLPLSPVEPTTGWRTHARLPRDHYVRLDANDYSVHPAAVGRHIEVVADLARVRVWCAGRLVADHDRIWAKHQTISDPAHLAAAKAMRRNRFDVVTLPTQVEVQQRPLTDYDALIDIDGPVA
;
A
#
# COMPACT_ATOMS: atom_id res chain seq x y z
N MET A 1 23.79 19.06 5.38
CA MET A 1 23.97 17.74 6.04
C MET A 1 22.73 16.92 5.77
N PRO A 2 22.80 15.59 5.61
CA PRO A 2 21.60 14.76 5.45
C PRO A 2 20.69 14.95 6.67
N GLU A 3 19.42 15.25 6.43
CA GLU A 3 18.42 15.46 7.46
C GLU A 3 17.51 14.23 7.54
N LEU A 4 17.20 13.80 8.76
CA LEU A 4 16.30 12.67 8.98
C LEU A 4 14.85 13.12 8.83
N SER A 5 14.05 12.32 8.15
CA SER A 5 12.62 12.58 8.01
C SER A 5 11.92 12.65 9.37
N THR A 6 10.82 13.40 9.45
CA THR A 6 9.98 13.49 10.65
C THR A 6 9.55 12.12 11.17
N ALA A 7 9.25 11.17 10.27
CA ALA A 7 8.92 9.80 10.64
C ALA A 7 10.08 9.08 11.33
N CYS A 8 11.30 9.22 10.80
CA CYS A 8 12.50 8.63 11.41
C CYS A 8 12.83 9.27 12.78
N GLN A 9 12.64 10.58 12.89
CA GLN A 9 12.81 11.34 14.14
C GLN A 9 11.83 10.85 15.23
N ALA A 10 10.55 10.68 14.87
CA ALA A 10 9.53 10.16 15.78
C ALA A 10 9.87 8.72 16.20
N PHE A 11 10.18 7.85 15.24
CA PHE A 11 10.54 6.45 15.50
C PHE A 11 11.71 6.33 16.47
N ARG A 12 12.84 7.00 16.18
CA ARG A 12 14.04 6.90 17.03
C ARG A 12 13.80 7.44 18.44
N GLY A 13 12.93 8.45 18.58
CA GLY A 13 12.52 9.01 19.86
C GLY A 13 11.74 7.99 20.69
N THR A 14 10.79 7.29 20.07
CA THR A 14 10.00 6.25 20.75
C THR A 14 10.85 5.06 21.19
N VAL A 15 11.80 4.61 20.36
CA VAL A 15 12.66 3.44 20.69
C VAL A 15 13.95 3.83 21.41
N ALA A 16 14.14 5.10 21.79
CA ALA A 16 15.35 5.62 22.41
C ALA A 16 16.66 5.25 21.66
N ALA A 17 16.62 5.27 20.32
CA ALA A 17 17.73 4.88 19.48
C ALA A 17 18.52 6.08 18.92
N LYS A 18 19.83 5.92 18.79
CA LYS A 18 20.70 6.84 18.06
C LYS A 18 20.75 6.45 16.59
N VAL A 19 20.51 7.40 15.70
CA VAL A 19 20.73 7.22 14.26
C VAL A 19 22.09 7.79 13.88
N VAL A 20 22.96 6.94 13.32
CA VAL A 20 24.29 7.31 12.85
C VAL A 20 24.28 7.31 11.32
N ILE A 21 24.51 8.48 10.71
CA ILE A 21 24.63 8.60 9.26
C ILE A 21 26.11 8.57 8.88
N CYS A 22 26.53 7.49 8.21
CA CYS A 22 27.91 7.33 7.76
C CYS A 22 28.25 8.37 6.67
N LYS A 23 29.48 8.88 6.69
CA LYS A 23 29.95 9.79 5.64
C LYS A 23 30.13 9.01 4.32
N PRO A 24 30.00 9.67 3.16
CA PRO A 24 30.41 9.08 1.89
C PRO A 24 31.88 8.63 1.97
N GLY A 25 32.18 7.42 1.48
CA GLY A 25 33.54 6.88 1.48
C GLY A 25 34.12 6.51 2.85
N ASP A 26 33.27 6.19 3.84
CA ASP A 26 33.67 5.68 5.16
C ASP A 26 33.59 4.12 5.20
N PRO A 27 34.66 3.42 4.78
CA PRO A 27 34.68 1.96 4.71
C PRO A 27 34.69 1.30 6.09
N GLU A 28 35.20 1.97 7.13
CA GLU A 28 35.22 1.40 8.48
C GLU A 28 33.81 1.28 9.05
N ALA A 29 33.00 2.33 8.89
CA ALA A 29 31.61 2.33 9.34
C ALA A 29 30.71 1.38 8.53
N LYS A 30 31.03 1.13 7.25
CA LYS A 30 30.25 0.25 6.36
C LYS A 30 30.71 -1.21 6.37
N GLY A 31 31.99 -1.46 6.68
CA GLY A 31 32.60 -2.77 6.50
C GLY A 31 32.00 -3.88 7.36
N LEU A 32 31.29 -3.55 8.45
CA LEU A 32 30.52 -4.55 9.20
C LEU A 32 29.30 -5.05 8.42
N VAL A 33 28.54 -4.11 7.83
CA VAL A 33 27.33 -4.41 7.06
C VAL A 33 27.70 -5.14 5.77
N GLU A 34 28.74 -4.69 5.08
CA GLU A 34 29.22 -5.32 3.85
C GLU A 34 29.71 -6.75 4.10
N ARG A 35 30.53 -6.97 5.15
CA ARG A 35 30.96 -8.32 5.53
C ARG A 35 29.80 -9.24 5.91
N PHE A 36 28.75 -8.71 6.52
CA PHE A 36 27.56 -9.49 6.84
C PHE A 36 26.81 -9.91 5.57
N HIS A 37 26.62 -9.00 4.60
CA HIS A 37 26.01 -9.34 3.31
C HIS A 37 26.85 -10.38 2.55
N ASP A 38 28.17 -10.19 2.45
CA ASP A 38 29.07 -11.16 1.83
C ASP A 38 28.97 -12.55 2.48
N TYR A 39 28.86 -12.59 3.81
CA TYR A 39 28.71 -13.85 4.54
C TYR A 39 27.37 -14.52 4.24
N LEU A 40 26.28 -13.76 4.20
CA LEU A 40 24.96 -14.28 3.83
C LEU A 40 24.98 -14.82 2.40
N GLU A 41 25.58 -14.10 1.45
CA GLU A 41 25.67 -14.52 0.05
C GLU A 41 26.51 -15.79 -0.15
N ARG A 42 27.61 -15.94 0.60
CA ARG A 42 28.53 -17.07 0.44
C ARG A 42 28.17 -18.29 1.26
N ALA A 43 27.47 -18.12 2.39
CA ALA A 43 27.22 -19.21 3.34
C ALA A 43 25.75 -19.56 3.55
N PHE A 44 24.80 -18.66 3.23
CA PHE A 44 23.37 -18.97 3.31
C PHE A 44 22.77 -19.29 1.94
N LEU A 45 22.97 -18.44 0.94
CA LEU A 45 22.30 -18.55 -0.37
C LEU A 45 22.70 -19.75 -1.25
N PRO A 46 23.96 -20.22 -1.31
CA PRO A 46 24.37 -21.17 -2.34
C PRO A 46 23.61 -22.50 -2.27
N GLY A 47 23.06 -22.93 -3.42
CA GLY A 47 22.36 -24.22 -3.57
C GLY A 47 20.94 -24.26 -2.98
N ARG A 48 20.44 -23.16 -2.40
CA ARG A 48 19.06 -23.08 -1.90
C ARG A 48 18.10 -22.61 -2.97
N VAL A 49 16.86 -23.09 -2.86
CA VAL A 49 15.71 -22.61 -3.64
C VAL A 49 14.65 -22.14 -2.66
N PHE A 50 13.99 -21.03 -3.01
CA PHE A 50 12.94 -20.44 -2.20
C PHE A 50 11.65 -20.39 -3.00
N THR A 51 10.57 -20.91 -2.41
CA THR A 51 9.25 -20.96 -3.02
C THR A 51 8.44 -19.69 -2.73
N SER A 52 8.77 -18.99 -1.64
CA SER A 52 8.11 -17.75 -1.22
C SER A 52 9.01 -16.94 -0.26
N PRO A 53 8.68 -15.66 0.00
CA PRO A 53 9.36 -14.88 1.05
C PRO A 53 9.25 -15.51 2.45
N THR A 54 8.12 -16.18 2.74
CA THR A 54 7.93 -16.88 4.01
C THR A 54 8.87 -18.08 4.14
N ASP A 55 9.02 -18.85 3.06
CA ASP A 55 9.96 -19.98 2.98
C ASP A 55 11.41 -19.50 3.13
N PHE A 56 11.78 -18.39 2.47
CA PHE A 56 13.09 -17.74 2.68
C PHE A 56 13.34 -17.40 4.15
N ASN A 57 12.38 -16.76 4.82
CA ASN A 57 12.52 -16.40 6.24
C ASN A 57 12.62 -17.62 7.16
N ALA A 58 11.87 -18.69 6.87
CA ALA A 58 11.95 -19.94 7.62
C ALA A 58 13.35 -20.57 7.50
N GLN A 59 13.84 -20.75 6.27
CA GLN A 59 15.17 -21.27 6.00
C GLN A 59 16.28 -20.40 6.60
N LEU A 60 16.13 -19.07 6.56
CA LEU A 60 17.05 -18.13 7.18
C LEU A 60 17.06 -18.30 8.70
N GLY A 61 15.89 -18.44 9.33
CA GLY A 61 15.76 -18.68 10.76
C GLY A 61 16.49 -19.93 11.20
N GLU A 62 16.30 -21.06 10.50
CA GLU A 62 16.99 -22.32 10.78
C GLU A 62 18.51 -22.18 10.62
N TRP A 63 18.96 -21.52 9.55
CA TRP A 63 20.38 -21.31 9.31
C TRP A 63 21.01 -20.38 10.36
N LEU A 64 20.30 -19.34 10.82
CA LEU A 64 20.80 -18.43 11.85
C LEU A 64 21.09 -19.14 13.17
N VAL A 65 20.34 -20.19 13.53
CA VAL A 65 20.66 -21.03 14.69
C VAL A 65 22.06 -21.63 14.53
N ILE A 66 22.35 -22.22 13.37
CA ILE A 66 23.67 -22.80 13.08
C ILE A 66 24.75 -21.72 13.08
N ALA A 67 24.52 -20.60 12.40
CA ALA A 67 25.48 -19.50 12.30
C ALA A 67 25.84 -18.92 13.68
N ASN A 68 24.84 -18.70 14.53
CA ASN A 68 25.02 -18.12 15.86
C ASN A 68 25.69 -19.06 16.87
N HIS A 69 25.73 -20.37 16.59
CA HIS A 69 26.44 -21.37 17.41
C HIS A 69 27.85 -21.70 16.90
N ARG A 70 28.34 -21.05 15.84
CA ARG A 70 29.73 -21.22 15.39
C ARG A 70 30.69 -20.46 16.29
N GLN A 71 31.84 -21.07 16.55
CA GLN A 71 32.93 -20.42 17.28
C GLN A 71 33.51 -19.29 16.42
N HIS A 72 33.44 -18.05 16.91
CA HIS A 72 34.04 -16.91 16.23
C HIS A 72 35.42 -16.63 16.80
N ARG A 73 36.48 -16.76 15.97
CA ARG A 73 37.87 -16.51 16.38
C ARG A 73 38.07 -15.12 17.02
N VAL A 74 37.44 -14.09 16.44
CA VAL A 74 37.55 -12.70 16.92
C VAL A 74 36.84 -12.52 18.27
N LEU A 75 35.73 -13.23 18.51
CA LEU A 75 34.97 -13.15 19.76
C LEU A 75 35.51 -14.08 20.85
N GLY A 76 36.24 -15.13 20.47
CA GLY A 76 36.72 -16.19 21.38
C GLY A 76 35.62 -17.12 21.89
N CYS A 77 34.36 -16.94 21.47
CA CYS A 77 33.19 -17.74 21.85
C CYS A 77 32.17 -17.76 20.71
N ARG A 78 31.01 -18.37 20.95
CA ARG A 78 29.88 -18.34 20.02
C ARG A 78 29.06 -17.08 20.28
N PRO A 79 28.50 -16.42 19.24
CA PRO A 79 27.57 -15.31 19.42
C PRO A 79 26.40 -15.65 20.34
N ALA A 80 25.85 -16.86 20.23
CA ALA A 80 24.77 -17.35 21.09
C ALA A 80 25.13 -17.37 22.58
N ASP A 81 26.42 -17.48 22.94
CA ASP A 81 26.84 -17.52 24.34
C ASP A 81 26.84 -16.13 24.99
N ARG A 82 26.79 -15.05 24.19
CA ARG A 82 26.84 -13.65 24.69
C ARG A 82 25.52 -12.92 24.62
N ILE A 83 24.61 -13.34 23.74
CA ILE A 83 23.40 -12.57 23.45
C ILE A 83 22.53 -12.29 24.68
N GLU A 84 22.47 -13.22 25.63
CA GLU A 84 21.69 -13.03 26.86
C GLU A 84 22.33 -12.00 27.81
N ALA A 85 23.67 -11.98 27.92
CA ALA A 85 24.37 -10.95 28.68
C ALA A 85 24.21 -9.57 28.02
N ASP A 86 24.29 -9.49 26.69
CA ASP A 86 24.07 -8.26 25.93
C ASP A 86 22.64 -7.74 26.13
N LYS A 87 21.62 -8.58 26.00
CA LYS A 87 20.22 -8.22 26.24
C LYS A 87 19.97 -7.74 27.67
N ALA A 88 20.58 -8.39 28.66
CA ALA A 88 20.47 -7.99 30.06
C ALA A 88 21.08 -6.61 30.34
N ALA A 89 22.03 -6.16 29.51
CA ALA A 89 22.63 -4.84 29.60
C ALA A 89 21.87 -3.75 28.80
N MET A 90 20.89 -4.14 27.97
CA MET A 90 20.08 -3.19 27.20
C MET A 90 19.00 -2.53 28.05
N LEU A 91 18.58 -1.34 27.63
CA LEU A 91 17.40 -0.69 28.20
C LEU A 91 16.13 -1.44 27.78
N PRO A 92 15.11 -1.50 28.66
CA PRO A 92 13.80 -2.00 28.26
C PRO A 92 13.23 -1.11 27.14
N LEU A 93 12.47 -1.71 26.24
CA LEU A 93 11.75 -0.95 25.22
C LEU A 93 10.72 -0.02 25.87
N SER A 94 10.49 1.13 25.25
CA SER A 94 9.41 2.03 25.65
C SER A 94 8.06 1.29 25.62
N PRO A 95 7.17 1.50 26.60
CA PRO A 95 5.84 0.91 26.59
C PRO A 95 4.94 1.49 25.49
N VAL A 96 5.36 2.60 24.87
CA VAL A 96 4.65 3.21 23.73
C VAL A 96 5.17 2.58 22.45
N GLU A 97 4.27 1.98 21.67
CA GLU A 97 4.61 1.44 20.36
C GLU A 97 5.01 2.56 19.38
N PRO A 98 6.10 2.40 18.61
CA PRO A 98 6.45 3.35 17.58
C PRO A 98 5.37 3.35 16.48
N THR A 99 5.12 4.53 15.92
CA THR A 99 4.30 4.61 14.70
C THR A 99 5.06 3.93 13.56
N THR A 100 4.47 2.87 13.01
CA THR A 100 5.02 2.13 11.87
C THR A 100 4.05 2.16 10.70
N GLY A 101 4.53 1.72 9.53
CA GLY A 101 3.74 1.71 8.31
C GLY A 101 3.59 3.08 7.66
N TRP A 102 2.75 3.11 6.63
CA TRP A 102 2.45 4.27 5.82
C TRP A 102 1.04 4.73 6.13
N ARG A 103 0.86 6.05 6.21
CA ARG A 103 -0.45 6.65 6.40
C ARG A 103 -0.61 7.84 5.48
N THR A 104 -1.68 7.83 4.69
CA THR A 104 -1.95 8.87 3.70
C THR A 104 -3.43 9.18 3.65
N HIS A 105 -3.75 10.45 3.43
CA HIS A 105 -5.11 10.92 3.23
C HIS A 105 -5.32 11.28 1.78
N ALA A 106 -6.45 10.87 1.23
CA ALA A 106 -6.83 11.18 -0.15
C ALA A 106 -8.36 11.30 -0.27
N ARG A 107 -8.83 11.87 -1.37
CA ARG A 107 -10.24 11.77 -1.77
C ARG A 107 -10.39 10.56 -2.67
N LEU A 108 -11.31 9.65 -2.37
CA LEU A 108 -11.47 8.44 -3.19
C LEU A 108 -11.97 8.82 -4.60
N PRO A 109 -11.24 8.47 -5.67
CA PRO A 109 -11.64 8.74 -7.04
C PRO A 109 -12.87 7.93 -7.47
N ARG A 110 -13.47 8.31 -8.60
CA ARG A 110 -14.71 7.71 -9.14
C ARG A 110 -14.54 6.26 -9.59
N ASP A 111 -13.33 5.89 -9.97
CA ASP A 111 -12.95 4.53 -10.32
C ASP A 111 -12.81 3.62 -9.08
N HIS A 112 -12.98 4.13 -7.85
CA HIS A 112 -12.96 3.39 -6.59
C HIS A 112 -11.68 2.61 -6.29
N TYR A 113 -10.52 3.07 -6.77
CA TYR A 113 -9.20 2.50 -6.43
C TYR A 113 -8.31 3.48 -5.65
N VAL A 114 -7.42 2.91 -4.86
CA VAL A 114 -6.30 3.62 -4.21
C VAL A 114 -5.00 3.03 -4.70
N ARG A 115 -4.07 3.89 -5.10
CA ARG A 115 -2.73 3.48 -5.51
C ARG A 115 -1.75 3.53 -4.33
N LEU A 116 -1.05 2.43 -4.10
CA LEU A 116 0.03 2.31 -3.12
C LEU A 116 1.17 1.49 -3.74
N ASP A 117 2.39 2.03 -3.73
CA ASP A 117 3.60 1.38 -4.28
C ASP A 117 3.43 0.79 -5.69
N ALA A 118 2.78 1.55 -6.57
CA ALA A 118 2.45 1.17 -7.96
C ALA A 118 1.45 0.02 -8.11
N ASN A 119 0.71 -0.35 -7.06
CA ASN A 119 -0.42 -1.27 -7.11
C ASN A 119 -1.73 -0.53 -6.80
N ASP A 120 -2.81 -0.97 -7.42
CA ASP A 120 -4.15 -0.41 -7.26
C ASP A 120 -5.03 -1.35 -6.43
N TYR A 121 -5.58 -0.86 -5.34
CA TYR A 121 -6.44 -1.62 -4.42
C TYR A 121 -7.86 -1.06 -4.47
N SER A 122 -8.86 -1.91 -4.70
CA SER A 122 -10.25 -1.47 -4.77
C SER A 122 -10.75 -1.05 -3.39
N VAL A 123 -11.63 -0.07 -3.36
CA VAL A 123 -12.27 0.43 -2.15
C VAL A 123 -13.78 0.39 -2.34
N HIS A 124 -14.52 0.15 -1.26
CA HIS A 124 -15.97 0.10 -1.33
C HIS A 124 -16.54 1.41 -1.93
N PRO A 125 -17.35 1.34 -3.00
CA PRO A 125 -17.74 2.51 -3.79
C PRO A 125 -18.62 3.52 -3.04
N ALA A 126 -19.23 3.13 -1.91
CA ALA A 126 -19.90 4.06 -0.99
C ALA A 126 -19.00 5.19 -0.46
N ALA A 127 -17.67 5.03 -0.53
CA ALA A 127 -16.70 6.04 -0.13
C ALA A 127 -16.28 6.96 -1.29
N VAL A 128 -16.77 6.75 -2.52
CA VAL A 128 -16.39 7.55 -3.69
C VAL A 128 -16.68 9.03 -3.45
N GLY A 129 -15.70 9.88 -3.74
CA GLY A 129 -15.79 11.31 -3.49
C GLY A 129 -15.73 11.70 -2.01
N ARG A 130 -15.45 10.79 -1.08
CA ARG A 130 -15.23 11.13 0.34
C ARG A 130 -13.73 11.15 0.65
N HIS A 131 -13.37 11.84 1.73
CA HIS A 131 -12.03 11.72 2.29
C HIS A 131 -11.85 10.34 2.92
N ILE A 132 -10.73 9.72 2.59
CA ILE A 132 -10.32 8.42 3.08
C ILE A 132 -8.94 8.52 3.71
N GLU A 133 -8.69 7.64 4.67
CA GLU A 133 -7.39 7.39 5.25
C GLU A 133 -6.93 6.01 4.81
N VAL A 134 -5.72 5.94 4.28
CA VAL A 134 -5.07 4.71 3.85
C VAL A 134 -3.97 4.43 4.87
N VAL A 135 -4.05 3.31 5.58
CA VAL A 135 -2.96 2.82 6.44
C VAL A 135 -2.48 1.50 5.85
N ALA A 136 -1.18 1.42 5.62
CA ALA A 136 -0.56 0.20 5.15
C ALA A 136 0.62 -0.17 6.03
N ASP A 137 0.79 -1.46 6.26
CA ASP A 137 1.96 -2.05 6.91
C ASP A 137 2.59 -3.07 5.95
N LEU A 138 3.55 -3.88 6.40
CA LEU A 138 4.24 -4.81 5.49
C LEU A 138 3.33 -5.90 4.92
N ALA A 139 2.18 -6.16 5.56
CA ALA A 139 1.30 -7.28 5.26
C ALA A 139 -0.11 -6.85 4.79
N ARG A 140 -0.59 -5.67 5.17
CA ARG A 140 -1.98 -5.24 4.91
C ARG A 140 -2.06 -3.82 4.37
N VAL A 141 -3.10 -3.58 3.56
CA VAL A 141 -3.53 -2.26 3.10
C VAL A 141 -4.98 -2.06 3.53
N ARG A 142 -5.19 -1.16 4.48
CA ARG A 142 -6.50 -0.85 5.06
C ARG A 142 -6.90 0.57 4.69
N VAL A 143 -8.19 0.75 4.37
CA VAL A 143 -8.74 2.06 4.01
C VAL A 143 -9.93 2.36 4.91
N TRP A 144 -9.94 3.52 5.55
CA TRP A 144 -11.03 4.01 6.39
C TRP A 144 -11.69 5.24 5.76
N CYS A 145 -12.98 5.38 5.99
CA CYS A 145 -13.76 6.57 5.68
C CYS A 145 -14.60 6.96 6.89
N ALA A 146 -14.31 8.11 7.49
CA ALA A 146 -14.98 8.59 8.71
C ALA A 146 -15.02 7.51 9.83
N GLY A 147 -13.87 6.88 10.09
CA GLY A 147 -13.73 5.83 11.12
C GLY A 147 -14.23 4.44 10.72
N ARG A 148 -14.95 4.29 9.59
CA ARG A 148 -15.42 2.99 9.11
C ARG A 148 -14.43 2.37 8.13
N LEU A 149 -14.08 1.10 8.33
CA LEU A 149 -13.29 0.32 7.38
C LEU A 149 -14.07 0.12 6.06
N VAL A 150 -13.46 0.49 4.94
CA VAL A 150 -14.04 0.46 3.59
C VAL A 150 -13.21 -0.35 2.60
N ALA A 151 -12.02 -0.79 2.99
CA ALA A 151 -11.24 -1.81 2.27
C ALA A 151 -10.22 -2.43 3.23
N ASP A 152 -9.94 -3.70 3.04
CA ASP A 152 -8.89 -4.41 3.76
C ASP A 152 -8.30 -5.50 2.86
N HIS A 153 -7.06 -5.32 2.43
CA HIS A 153 -6.38 -6.18 1.47
C HIS A 153 -5.06 -6.68 2.04
N ASP A 154 -4.63 -7.85 1.59
CA ASP A 154 -3.23 -8.25 1.72
C ASP A 154 -2.35 -7.34 0.86
N ARG A 155 -1.19 -6.97 1.41
CA ARG A 155 -0.22 -6.16 0.71
C ARG A 155 0.53 -7.01 -0.31
N ILE A 156 0.51 -6.53 -1.55
CA ILE A 156 1.26 -7.13 -2.65
C ILE A 156 2.51 -6.28 -2.91
N TRP A 157 3.66 -6.96 -2.94
CA TRP A 157 4.98 -6.36 -3.19
C TRP A 157 5.45 -6.50 -4.64
N ALA A 158 4.64 -7.13 -5.50
CA ALA A 158 4.77 -6.99 -6.96
C ALA A 158 4.46 -5.54 -7.38
N LYS A 159 4.61 -5.22 -8.66
CA LYS A 159 4.30 -3.89 -9.19
C LYS A 159 3.19 -3.98 -10.23
N HIS A 160 2.44 -2.89 -10.42
CA HIS A 160 1.44 -2.73 -11.47
C HIS A 160 0.29 -3.75 -11.40
N GLN A 161 -0.04 -4.22 -10.20
CA GLN A 161 -1.18 -5.12 -9.98
C GLN A 161 -2.44 -4.33 -9.67
N THR A 162 -3.60 -4.88 -10.06
CA THR A 162 -4.91 -4.36 -9.70
C THR A 162 -5.66 -5.39 -8.87
N ILE A 163 -5.84 -5.10 -7.58
CA ILE A 163 -6.45 -5.98 -6.59
C ILE A 163 -7.88 -5.52 -6.37
N SER A 164 -8.83 -6.38 -6.74
CA SER A 164 -10.26 -6.07 -6.66
C SER A 164 -10.98 -7.03 -5.75
N ASP A 165 -11.50 -6.54 -4.63
CA ASP A 165 -12.44 -7.29 -3.81
C ASP A 165 -13.76 -7.51 -4.59
N PRO A 166 -14.23 -8.77 -4.74
CA PRO A 166 -15.51 -9.08 -5.37
C PRO A 166 -16.71 -8.31 -4.77
N ALA A 167 -16.72 -8.06 -3.46
CA ALA A 167 -17.77 -7.30 -2.79
C ALA A 167 -17.78 -5.82 -3.24
N HIS A 168 -16.60 -5.22 -3.45
CA HIS A 168 -16.50 -3.86 -3.98
C HIS A 168 -17.04 -3.78 -5.41
N LEU A 169 -16.69 -4.76 -6.26
CA LEU A 169 -17.18 -4.84 -7.63
C LEU A 169 -18.71 -5.04 -7.68
N ALA A 170 -19.26 -5.90 -6.82
CA ALA A 170 -20.70 -6.13 -6.72
C ALA A 170 -21.45 -4.86 -6.28
N ALA A 171 -20.94 -4.17 -5.25
CA ALA A 171 -21.47 -2.90 -4.79
C ALA A 171 -21.42 -1.82 -5.88
N ALA A 172 -20.33 -1.77 -6.67
CA ALA A 172 -20.18 -0.80 -7.75
C ALA A 172 -21.20 -1.06 -8.86
N LYS A 173 -21.45 -2.33 -9.22
CA LYS A 173 -22.49 -2.72 -10.18
C LYS A 173 -23.88 -2.33 -9.68
N ALA A 174 -24.20 -2.60 -8.41
CA ALA A 174 -25.49 -2.23 -7.82
C ALA A 174 -25.73 -0.72 -7.83
N MET A 175 -24.74 0.08 -7.42
CA MET A 175 -24.85 1.54 -7.44
C MET A 175 -24.98 2.11 -8.85
N ARG A 176 -24.32 1.51 -9.85
CA ARG A 176 -24.49 1.90 -11.26
C ARG A 176 -25.92 1.64 -11.74
N ARG A 177 -26.49 0.46 -11.47
CA ARG A 177 -27.88 0.14 -11.83
C ARG A 177 -28.87 1.13 -11.21
N ASN A 178 -28.80 1.33 -9.89
CA ASN A 178 -29.68 2.27 -9.20
C ASN A 178 -29.56 3.70 -9.74
N ARG A 179 -28.36 4.12 -10.19
CA ARG A 179 -28.19 5.44 -10.81
C ARG A 179 -28.92 5.54 -12.16
N PHE A 180 -28.95 4.47 -12.95
CA PHE A 180 -29.73 4.43 -14.18
C PHE A 180 -31.24 4.38 -13.89
N ASP A 181 -31.67 3.72 -12.82
CA ASP A 181 -33.09 3.67 -12.43
C ASP A 181 -33.60 5.04 -11.93
N VAL A 182 -32.74 5.86 -11.30
CA VAL A 182 -33.08 7.24 -10.88
C VAL A 182 -33.15 8.21 -12.07
N VAL A 183 -32.44 7.94 -13.17
CA VAL A 183 -32.65 8.63 -14.44
C VAL A 183 -33.91 8.04 -15.07
N THR A 184 -35.05 8.45 -14.53
CA THR A 184 -36.38 8.15 -15.06
C THR A 184 -36.35 8.34 -16.58
N LEU A 185 -36.74 7.30 -17.34
CA LEU A 185 -37.11 7.44 -18.76
C LEU A 185 -37.92 8.74 -18.87
N PRO A 186 -37.57 9.68 -19.77
CA PRO A 186 -38.34 10.92 -19.86
C PRO A 186 -39.79 10.51 -19.99
N THR A 187 -40.62 10.91 -19.02
CA THR A 187 -42.08 10.82 -19.16
C THR A 187 -42.35 11.34 -20.56
N GLN A 188 -42.96 10.53 -21.41
CA GLN A 188 -43.36 10.98 -22.74
C GLN A 188 -44.24 12.21 -22.48
N VAL A 189 -43.66 13.40 -22.62
CA VAL A 189 -44.41 14.63 -22.62
C VAL A 189 -45.25 14.48 -23.87
N GLU A 190 -46.56 14.32 -23.73
CA GLU A 190 -47.48 14.44 -24.85
C GLU A 190 -47.36 15.86 -25.39
N VAL A 191 -46.41 16.03 -26.31
CA VAL A 191 -46.28 17.25 -27.09
C VAL A 191 -47.38 17.18 -28.13
N GLN A 192 -48.30 18.15 -28.12
CA GLN A 192 -49.24 18.32 -29.22
C GLN A 192 -48.47 18.44 -30.53
N GLN A 193 -48.52 17.41 -31.36
CA GLN A 193 -48.03 17.47 -32.73
C GLN A 193 -49.07 18.26 -33.53
N ARG A 194 -48.75 19.50 -33.89
CA ARG A 194 -49.59 20.26 -34.82
C ARG A 194 -49.49 19.64 -36.22
N PRO A 195 -50.60 19.54 -36.96
CA PRO A 195 -50.57 19.11 -38.35
C PRO A 195 -49.61 19.97 -39.16
N LEU A 196 -48.83 19.36 -40.05
CA LEU A 196 -47.84 20.06 -40.88
C LEU A 196 -48.47 21.15 -41.76
N THR A 197 -49.75 20.99 -42.11
CA THR A 197 -50.58 21.96 -42.84
C THR A 197 -50.67 23.33 -42.17
N ASP A 198 -50.46 23.42 -40.86
CA ASP A 198 -50.43 24.71 -40.15
C ASP A 198 -49.22 25.56 -40.57
N TYR A 199 -48.11 24.93 -40.98
CA TYR A 199 -46.94 25.63 -41.52
C TYR A 199 -47.13 25.98 -43.00
N ASP A 200 -47.77 25.11 -43.77
CA ASP A 200 -48.07 25.35 -45.19
C ASP A 200 -48.98 26.57 -45.38
N ALA A 201 -49.89 26.84 -44.43
CA ALA A 201 -50.74 28.03 -44.45
C ALA A 201 -50.02 29.32 -44.00
N LEU A 202 -48.88 29.21 -43.30
CA LEU A 202 -48.12 30.34 -42.78
C LEU A 202 -46.97 30.75 -43.70
N ILE A 203 -46.48 29.80 -44.50
CA ILE A 203 -45.43 29.99 -45.49
C ILE A 203 -46.11 29.85 -46.85
N ASP A 204 -46.50 30.98 -47.42
CA ASP A 204 -47.08 31.09 -48.76
C ASP A 204 -46.03 30.67 -49.81
N ILE A 205 -45.82 29.35 -49.98
CA ILE A 205 -44.95 28.78 -51.02
C ILE A 205 -45.79 28.50 -52.27
N ASP A 206 -46.44 29.53 -52.79
CA ASP A 206 -46.90 29.57 -54.18
C ASP A 206 -46.05 30.57 -54.96
N GLY A 207 -44.82 30.14 -55.29
CA GLY A 207 -43.93 30.84 -56.21
C GLY A 207 -43.43 29.88 -57.28
N PRO A 208 -43.62 30.16 -58.59
CA PRO A 208 -43.30 29.21 -59.64
C PRO A 208 -41.78 28.99 -59.74
N VAL A 209 -41.39 27.73 -59.85
CA VAL A 209 -40.02 27.31 -60.16
C VAL A 209 -39.73 27.69 -61.62
N ALA A 210 -38.75 28.57 -61.83
CA ALA A 210 -38.22 28.93 -63.14
C ALA A 210 -37.20 27.90 -63.64
#